data_AF-R1EXK5-F1
#
_entry.id   AF-R1EXK5-F1
#
_cell.length_a   1.000
_cell.length_b   1.000
_cell.length_c   1.000
_cell.angle_alpha   90.00
_cell.angle_beta   90.00
_cell.angle_gamma   90.00
#
_symmetry.space_group_name_H-M   'P 1'
#
loop_
_entity.id
_entity.type
_entity.pdbx_description
1 polymer ?
#
loop_
_entity_poly.entity_id
_entity_poly.type
_entity_poly.pdbx_seq_one_letter_code
_entity_poly.pdbx_strand_id
1 'polypeptide(L)'
;MRERFERDGYLLVKGLLPRQKVLSCRSAYFTHMSPSGLLHPSTPPVAGLYSGANPRKYLPPGNLRRLFGPKDDPESDLYVDLMVAAHEAPFYTDFCASPELRAFIARFTGWTAPPRMLSRTMVRSFVPGSELTPVHFDQMYLRGGPPTSLTAWVPIGDVSLEGGGLMYLERSTDIGQQTEAEFARNAGNLTDEERVSAFNRNMSDGGFLSRDTVEYAKEKGGRKWLLAEFVDPEKPYDKRWMKVYRPLDGL
;
A
#
# COMPACT_ATOMS: atom_id res chain seq x y z
N MET A 1 -17.64 -13.26 -3.28
CA MET A 1 -16.55 -12.26 -3.09
C MET A 1 -16.69 -11.51 -1.76
N ARG A 2 -17.83 -10.86 -1.48
CA ARG A 2 -18.09 -10.14 -0.21
C ARG A 2 -17.87 -10.99 1.04
N GLU A 3 -18.48 -12.18 1.12
CA GLU A 3 -18.29 -13.10 2.25
C GLU A 3 -16.81 -13.41 2.54
N ARG A 4 -15.99 -13.54 1.49
CA ARG A 4 -14.55 -13.78 1.64
C ARG A 4 -13.84 -12.55 2.20
N PHE A 5 -14.18 -11.36 1.72
CA PHE A 5 -13.63 -10.12 2.24
C PHE A 5 -14.04 -9.88 3.70
N GLU A 6 -15.31 -10.14 4.05
CA GLU A 6 -15.80 -10.02 5.42
C GLU A 6 -15.05 -10.98 6.37
N ARG A 7 -14.83 -12.23 5.93
CA ARG A 7 -14.07 -13.22 6.70
C ARG A 7 -12.58 -12.92 6.79
N ASP A 8 -11.94 -12.57 5.66
CA ASP A 8 -10.49 -12.54 5.54
C ASP A 8 -9.89 -11.14 5.69
N GLY A 9 -10.64 -10.08 5.37
CA GLY A 9 -10.24 -8.67 5.44
C GLY A 9 -9.56 -8.14 4.18
N TYR A 10 -9.37 -8.99 3.16
CA TYR A 10 -8.70 -8.63 1.91
C TYR A 10 -9.19 -9.47 0.72
N LEU A 11 -8.93 -8.96 -0.48
CA LEU A 11 -9.17 -9.65 -1.75
C LEU A 11 -8.07 -9.31 -2.75
N LEU A 12 -7.61 -10.33 -3.48
CA LEU A 12 -6.79 -10.14 -4.68
C LEU A 12 -7.69 -10.21 -5.91
N VAL A 13 -7.81 -9.09 -6.63
CA VAL A 13 -8.62 -8.99 -7.86
C VAL A 13 -7.69 -8.78 -9.04
N LYS A 14 -7.61 -9.78 -9.93
CA LYS A 14 -6.78 -9.71 -11.15
C LYS A 14 -7.62 -9.21 -12.34
N GLY A 15 -7.01 -8.45 -13.23
CA GLY A 15 -7.64 -7.99 -14.47
C GLY A 15 -8.70 -6.89 -14.30
N LEU A 16 -8.72 -6.19 -13.16
CA LEU A 16 -9.69 -5.12 -12.90
C LEU A 16 -9.41 -3.85 -13.73
N LEU A 17 -8.14 -3.46 -13.85
CA LEU A 17 -7.73 -2.25 -14.54
C LEU A 17 -7.19 -2.56 -15.94
N PRO A 18 -7.49 -1.74 -16.96
CA PRO A 18 -6.88 -1.88 -18.27
C PRO A 18 -5.35 -1.79 -18.18
N ARG A 19 -4.63 -2.81 -18.68
CA ARG A 19 -3.16 -2.87 -18.63
C ARG A 19 -2.50 -1.61 -19.18
N GLN A 20 -3.01 -1.08 -20.28
CA GLN A 20 -2.48 0.14 -20.88
C GLN A 20 -2.57 1.34 -19.94
N LYS A 21 -3.66 1.51 -19.18
CA LYS A 21 -3.78 2.60 -18.20
C LYS A 21 -2.75 2.46 -17.08
N VAL A 22 -2.51 1.23 -16.61
CA VAL A 22 -1.48 0.92 -15.60
C VAL A 22 -0.08 1.26 -16.12
N LEU A 23 0.25 0.83 -17.34
CA LEU A 23 1.56 1.09 -17.95
C LEU A 23 1.75 2.57 -18.31
N SER A 24 0.71 3.28 -18.72
CA SER A 24 0.76 4.73 -18.93
C SER A 24 1.04 5.47 -17.62
N CYS A 25 0.35 5.13 -16.52
CA CYS A 25 0.63 5.68 -15.20
C CYS A 25 2.07 5.37 -14.76
N ARG A 26 2.55 4.13 -14.96
CA ARG A 26 3.94 3.73 -14.69
C ARG A 26 4.95 4.58 -15.45
N SER A 27 4.74 4.72 -16.76
CA SER A 27 5.62 5.48 -17.63
C SER A 27 5.69 6.94 -17.20
N ALA A 28 4.54 7.56 -16.90
CA ALA A 28 4.47 8.94 -16.44
C ALA A 28 5.13 9.12 -15.07
N TYR A 29 4.85 8.23 -14.11
CA TYR A 29 5.48 8.25 -12.79
C TYR A 29 7.01 8.17 -12.88
N PHE A 30 7.55 7.22 -13.65
CA PHE A 30 9.00 7.10 -13.77
C PHE A 30 9.64 8.19 -14.61
N THR A 31 8.93 8.74 -15.59
CA THR A 31 9.40 9.94 -16.30
C THR A 31 9.50 11.12 -15.32
N HIS A 32 8.50 11.31 -14.48
CA HIS A 32 8.50 12.32 -13.41
C HIS A 32 9.65 12.12 -12.42
N MET A 33 9.94 10.88 -12.03
CA MET A 33 11.04 10.57 -11.10
C MET A 33 12.43 10.58 -11.75
N SER A 34 12.55 10.54 -13.08
CA SER A 34 13.83 10.38 -13.80
C SER A 34 14.91 11.42 -13.41
N PRO A 35 14.59 12.72 -13.22
CA PRO A 35 15.58 13.73 -12.84
C PRO A 35 16.26 13.48 -11.48
N SER A 36 15.68 12.65 -10.61
CA SER A 36 16.28 12.32 -9.30
C SER A 36 17.47 11.34 -9.36
N GLY A 37 17.78 10.80 -10.54
CA GLY A 37 18.78 9.74 -10.68
C GLY A 37 18.33 8.38 -10.13
N LEU A 38 17.05 8.22 -9.78
CA LEU A 38 16.48 6.94 -9.30
C LEU A 38 16.61 5.80 -10.33
N LEU A 39 16.55 6.14 -11.62
CA LEU A 39 16.44 5.18 -12.71
C LEU A 39 17.75 4.96 -13.44
N HIS A 40 17.94 3.74 -13.96
CA HIS A 40 19.08 3.40 -14.78
C HIS A 40 19.10 4.23 -16.07
N PRO A 41 20.18 4.97 -16.36
CA PRO A 41 20.20 6.02 -17.39
C PRO A 41 20.08 5.47 -18.82
N SER A 42 20.45 4.21 -19.06
CA SER A 42 20.42 3.59 -20.39
C SER A 42 19.10 2.87 -20.71
N THR A 43 18.06 3.04 -19.89
CA THR A 43 16.79 2.32 -20.07
C THR A 43 15.62 3.30 -20.12
N PRO A 44 14.55 3.00 -20.89
CA PRO A 44 13.38 3.86 -20.90
C PRO A 44 12.74 3.92 -19.50
N PRO A 45 12.22 5.07 -19.04
CA PRO A 45 11.71 5.22 -17.68
C PRO A 45 10.67 4.17 -17.28
N VAL A 46 9.80 3.76 -18.21
CA VAL A 46 8.78 2.72 -17.98
C VAL A 46 9.37 1.37 -17.53
N ALA A 47 10.64 1.07 -17.84
CA ALA A 47 11.31 -0.12 -17.34
C ALA A 47 11.39 -0.09 -15.79
N GLY A 48 11.57 1.08 -15.19
CA GLY A 48 11.65 1.25 -13.73
C GLY A 48 12.85 0.54 -13.12
N LEU A 49 13.95 0.40 -13.89
CA LEU A 49 15.16 -0.24 -13.41
C LEU A 49 15.92 0.70 -12.50
N TYR A 50 16.29 0.19 -11.32
CA TYR A 50 17.03 0.96 -10.34
C TYR A 50 18.41 1.37 -10.86
N SER A 51 18.83 2.60 -10.56
CA SER A 51 20.13 3.14 -11.01
C SER A 51 21.34 2.42 -10.40
N GLY A 52 21.17 1.69 -9.30
CA GLY A 52 22.25 1.07 -8.53
C GLY A 52 23.00 2.06 -7.63
N ALA A 53 22.53 3.31 -7.54
CA ALA A 53 23.08 4.31 -6.63
C ALA A 53 22.87 3.91 -5.14
N ASN A 54 23.39 4.71 -4.21
CA ASN A 54 23.20 4.46 -2.78
C ASN A 54 21.70 4.54 -2.41
N PRO A 55 21.09 3.48 -1.87
CA PRO A 55 19.66 3.46 -1.49
C PRO A 55 19.28 4.57 -0.50
N ARG A 56 20.22 5.04 0.33
CA ARG A 56 19.96 6.12 1.31
C ARG A 56 19.53 7.44 0.65
N LYS A 57 19.87 7.67 -0.63
CA LYS A 57 19.41 8.84 -1.40
C LYS A 57 17.90 8.84 -1.62
N TYR A 58 17.28 7.65 -1.62
CA TYR A 58 15.88 7.46 -2.01
C TYR A 58 14.96 7.17 -0.80
N LEU A 59 15.36 7.65 0.38
CA LEU A 59 14.52 7.56 1.58
C LEU A 59 13.34 8.55 1.49
N PRO A 60 12.10 8.10 1.73
CA PRO A 60 10.92 8.97 1.72
C PRO A 60 10.94 9.96 2.90
N PRO A 61 10.08 11.00 2.89
CA PRO A 61 9.88 11.86 4.05
C PRO A 61 9.59 11.06 5.31
N GLY A 62 10.29 11.37 6.41
CA GLY A 62 10.08 10.73 7.70
C GLY A 62 11.33 10.60 8.55
N ASN A 63 11.19 9.92 9.70
CA ASN A 63 12.26 9.77 10.69
C ASN A 63 13.50 9.09 10.13
N LEU A 64 13.34 8.07 9.27
CA LEU A 64 14.50 7.40 8.67
C LEU A 64 15.34 8.34 7.80
N ARG A 65 14.71 9.17 6.95
CA ARG A 65 15.45 10.17 6.18
C ARG A 65 16.13 11.17 7.10
N ARG A 66 15.45 11.64 8.15
CA ARG A 66 16.04 12.57 9.13
C ARG A 66 17.30 12.01 9.79
N LEU A 67 17.30 10.71 10.10
CA LEU A 67 18.39 10.05 10.84
C LEU A 67 19.50 9.51 9.92
N PHE A 68 19.15 8.97 8.75
CA PHE A 68 20.04 8.18 7.90
C PHE A 68 20.14 8.70 6.46
N GLY A 69 19.33 9.69 6.09
CA GLY A 69 19.40 10.35 4.79
C GLY A 69 20.70 11.15 4.65
N PRO A 70 21.25 11.25 3.43
CA PRO A 70 22.33 12.19 3.13
C PRO A 70 21.91 13.62 3.52
N LYS A 71 22.85 14.37 4.11
CA LYS A 71 22.68 15.80 4.40
C LYS A 71 23.25 16.61 3.25
N ASP A 72 22.59 17.70 2.89
CA ASP A 72 23.04 18.65 1.85
C ASP A 72 23.34 17.96 0.50
N ASP A 73 22.47 17.03 0.08
CA ASP A 73 22.59 16.26 -1.16
C ASP A 73 21.45 16.65 -2.12
N PRO A 74 21.71 17.51 -3.13
CA PRO A 74 20.67 18.03 -4.02
C PRO A 74 19.90 16.97 -4.81
N GLU A 75 20.53 15.84 -5.14
CA GLU A 75 19.84 14.75 -5.85
C GLU A 75 18.85 14.03 -4.92
N SER A 76 19.27 13.76 -3.68
CA SER A 76 18.43 13.18 -2.64
C SER A 76 17.27 14.11 -2.27
N ASP A 77 17.50 15.43 -2.24
CA ASP A 77 16.44 16.42 -1.97
C ASP A 77 15.47 16.51 -3.14
N LEU A 78 15.97 16.55 -4.39
CA LEU A 78 15.13 16.50 -5.59
C LEU A 78 14.29 15.23 -5.65
N TYR A 79 14.82 14.07 -5.24
CA TYR A 79 14.03 12.84 -5.12
C TYR A 79 12.80 13.03 -4.23
N VAL A 80 12.97 13.68 -3.07
CA VAL A 80 11.86 13.91 -2.14
C VAL A 80 10.85 14.87 -2.72
N ASP A 81 11.30 15.98 -3.30
CA ASP A 81 10.41 16.95 -3.92
C ASP A 81 9.56 16.31 -5.03
N LEU A 82 10.19 15.49 -5.88
CA LEU A 82 9.50 14.74 -6.93
C LEU A 82 8.55 13.70 -6.35
N MET A 83 8.96 12.95 -5.32
CA MET A 83 8.10 11.97 -4.66
C MET A 83 6.85 12.63 -4.05
N VAL A 84 7.02 13.77 -3.36
CA VAL A 84 5.90 14.52 -2.79
C VAL A 84 4.98 15.03 -3.89
N ALA A 85 5.54 15.70 -4.91
CA ALA A 85 4.76 16.24 -6.04
C ALA A 85 4.01 15.16 -6.83
N ALA A 86 4.53 13.93 -6.90
CA ALA A 86 3.87 12.82 -7.60
C ALA A 86 2.48 12.49 -7.05
N HIS A 87 2.20 12.81 -5.78
CA HIS A 87 0.90 12.57 -5.13
C HIS A 87 -0.21 13.50 -5.63
N GLU A 88 0.15 14.59 -6.29
CA GLU A 88 -0.80 15.57 -6.85
C GLU A 88 -0.70 15.65 -8.38
N ALA A 89 0.28 14.97 -8.97
CA ALA A 89 0.51 14.98 -10.40
C ALA A 89 -0.71 14.42 -11.18
N PRO A 90 -1.08 15.01 -12.33
CA PRO A 90 -2.24 14.60 -13.11
C PRO A 90 -2.25 13.11 -13.47
N PHE A 91 -1.10 12.54 -13.84
CA PHE A 91 -1.01 11.12 -14.18
C PHE A 91 -1.47 10.20 -13.03
N TYR A 92 -1.26 10.62 -11.78
CA TYR A 92 -1.59 9.85 -10.61
C TYR A 92 -3.02 10.11 -10.14
N THR A 93 -3.45 11.38 -10.10
CA THR A 93 -4.82 11.73 -9.70
C THR A 93 -5.85 11.20 -10.70
N ASP A 94 -5.55 11.22 -12.00
CA ASP A 94 -6.37 10.59 -13.04
C ASP A 94 -6.43 9.07 -12.89
N PHE A 95 -5.31 8.43 -12.53
CA PHE A 95 -5.26 6.99 -12.27
C PHE A 95 -6.12 6.60 -11.05
N CYS A 96 -6.02 7.37 -9.96
CA CYS A 96 -6.89 7.25 -8.79
C CYS A 96 -8.37 7.50 -9.12
N ALA A 97 -8.66 8.31 -10.15
CA ALA A 97 -10.00 8.56 -10.63
C ALA A 97 -10.57 7.46 -11.57
N SER A 98 -9.84 6.35 -11.77
CA SER A 98 -10.23 5.25 -12.65
C SER A 98 -11.71 4.84 -12.53
N PRO A 99 -12.51 4.97 -13.62
CA PRO A 99 -13.92 4.60 -13.59
C PRO A 99 -14.13 3.09 -13.39
N GLU A 100 -13.21 2.25 -13.88
CA GLU A 100 -13.27 0.80 -13.71
C GLU A 100 -13.15 0.41 -12.23
N LEU A 101 -12.20 1.04 -11.50
CA LEU A 101 -12.02 0.82 -10.06
C LEU A 101 -13.24 1.32 -9.29
N ARG A 102 -13.71 2.55 -9.56
CA ARG A 102 -14.87 3.14 -8.90
C ARG A 102 -16.14 2.31 -9.10
N ALA A 103 -16.38 1.85 -10.33
CA ALA A 103 -17.53 1.03 -10.66
C ALA A 103 -17.46 -0.34 -9.98
N PHE A 104 -16.28 -0.95 -9.89
CA PHE A 104 -16.09 -2.18 -9.13
C PHE A 104 -16.37 -1.97 -7.65
N ILE A 105 -15.77 -0.95 -7.01
CA ILE A 105 -15.99 -0.67 -5.59
C ILE A 105 -17.47 -0.42 -5.30
N ALA A 106 -18.16 0.40 -6.11
CA ALA A 106 -19.59 0.67 -5.94
C ALA A 106 -20.44 -0.62 -5.97
N ARG A 107 -20.18 -1.54 -6.92
CA ARG A 107 -20.88 -2.84 -6.98
C ARG A 107 -20.48 -3.79 -5.85
N PHE A 108 -19.22 -3.74 -5.45
CA PHE A 108 -18.65 -4.64 -4.46
C PHE A 108 -19.17 -4.33 -3.06
N THR A 109 -19.09 -3.07 -2.64
CA THR A 109 -19.37 -2.65 -1.26
C THR A 109 -20.87 -2.59 -0.94
N GLY A 110 -21.72 -2.37 -1.94
CA GLY A 110 -23.16 -2.19 -1.70
C GLY A 110 -23.49 -0.96 -0.84
N TRP A 111 -22.55 -0.01 -0.70
CA TRP A 111 -22.77 1.22 0.05
C TRP A 111 -23.90 2.04 -0.57
N THR A 112 -24.76 2.60 0.27
CA THR A 112 -25.91 3.42 -0.16
C THR A 112 -25.48 4.76 -0.73
N ALA A 113 -24.36 5.31 -0.24
CA ALA A 113 -23.74 6.52 -0.77
C ALA A 113 -22.53 6.16 -1.67
N PRO A 114 -22.27 6.94 -2.73
CA PRO A 114 -21.05 6.77 -3.53
C PRO A 114 -19.79 6.87 -2.66
N PRO A 115 -18.78 6.01 -2.89
CA PRO A 115 -17.52 6.08 -2.14
C PRO A 115 -16.84 7.42 -2.36
N ARG A 116 -16.39 8.05 -1.28
CA ARG A 116 -15.57 9.27 -1.33
C ARG A 116 -14.10 8.89 -1.23
N MET A 117 -13.27 9.42 -2.13
CA MET A 117 -11.82 9.27 -2.03
C MET A 117 -11.31 10.16 -0.89
N LEU A 118 -10.37 9.66 -0.10
CA LEU A 118 -9.66 10.51 0.86
C LEU A 118 -8.83 11.56 0.10
N SER A 119 -8.72 12.76 0.66
CA SER A 119 -7.91 13.84 0.08
C SER A 119 -6.44 13.46 -0.05
N ARG A 120 -5.96 12.62 0.87
CA ARG A 120 -4.61 12.06 0.84
C ARG A 120 -4.67 10.63 0.34
N THR A 121 -3.98 10.37 -0.77
CA THR A 121 -3.71 9.05 -1.33
C THR A 121 -2.20 8.87 -1.42
N MET A 122 -1.68 7.67 -1.73
CA MET A 122 -0.23 7.41 -1.73
C MET A 122 0.26 6.73 -3.00
N VAL A 123 1.33 7.28 -3.59
CA VAL A 123 2.15 6.64 -4.62
C VAL A 123 3.60 6.58 -4.14
N ARG A 124 4.20 5.39 -4.21
CA ARG A 124 5.57 5.17 -3.73
C ARG A 124 6.27 4.10 -4.55
N SER A 125 7.56 4.30 -4.78
CA SER A 125 8.50 3.27 -5.22
C SER A 125 9.39 2.86 -4.05
N PHE A 126 9.84 1.62 -4.07
CA PHE A 126 10.86 1.12 -3.15
C PHE A 126 12.13 0.81 -3.92
N VAL A 127 13.27 1.08 -3.29
CA VAL A 127 14.60 0.69 -3.78
C VAL A 127 15.11 -0.53 -2.98
N PRO A 128 16.09 -1.29 -3.50
CA PRO A 128 16.69 -2.39 -2.75
C PRO A 128 17.14 -1.97 -1.34
N GLY A 129 16.82 -2.79 -0.34
CA GLY A 129 17.17 -2.51 1.06
C GLY A 129 16.31 -1.45 1.74
N SER A 130 15.21 -0.99 1.12
CA SER A 130 14.25 -0.10 1.79
C SER A 130 13.63 -0.77 3.02
N GLU A 131 13.29 0.02 4.04
CA GLU A 131 12.57 -0.48 5.21
C GLU A 131 11.18 -1.00 4.81
N LEU A 132 10.82 -2.16 5.37
CA LEU A 132 9.49 -2.74 5.20
C LEU A 132 8.47 -2.00 6.07
N THR A 133 7.23 -1.90 5.59
CA THR A 133 6.14 -1.38 6.43
C THR A 133 5.83 -2.42 7.52
N PRO A 134 5.89 -2.07 8.82
CA PRO A 134 5.58 -3.02 9.90
C PRO A 134 4.12 -3.49 9.87
N VAL A 135 3.79 -4.50 10.69
CA VAL A 135 2.42 -5.04 10.78
C VAL A 135 1.46 -3.95 11.26
N HIS A 136 0.39 -3.68 10.50
CA HIS A 136 -0.63 -2.70 10.85
C HIS A 136 -1.94 -3.03 10.13
N PHE A 137 -2.98 -2.24 10.41
CA PHE A 137 -4.17 -2.13 9.58
C PHE A 137 -4.54 -0.64 9.43
N ASP A 138 -5.10 -0.27 8.28
CA ASP A 138 -5.22 1.16 7.90
C ASP A 138 -6.12 1.97 8.83
N GLN A 139 -7.13 1.35 9.45
CA GLN A 139 -8.03 2.04 10.37
C GLN A 139 -7.28 2.69 11.54
N MET A 140 -6.09 2.18 11.92
CA MET A 140 -5.23 2.81 12.93
C MET A 140 -4.84 4.25 12.58
N TYR A 141 -4.73 4.57 11.30
CA TYR A 141 -4.39 5.91 10.80
C TYR A 141 -5.60 6.72 10.35
N LEU A 142 -6.75 6.07 10.17
CA LEU A 142 -8.01 6.66 9.70
C LEU A 142 -9.07 6.77 10.81
N ARG A 143 -8.63 6.75 12.07
CA ARG A 143 -9.49 6.75 13.28
C ARG A 143 -10.41 7.96 13.42
N GLY A 144 -10.13 9.05 12.71
CA GLY A 144 -11.04 10.20 12.64
C GLY A 144 -12.40 9.88 12.00
N GLY A 145 -12.54 8.74 11.33
CA GLY A 145 -13.80 8.23 10.80
C GLY A 145 -14.13 6.82 11.31
N PRO A 146 -15.40 6.38 11.14
CA PRO A 146 -15.78 5.01 11.42
C PRO A 146 -14.99 4.02 10.53
N PRO A 147 -14.89 2.72 10.89
CA PRO A 147 -14.18 1.70 10.13
C PRO A 147 -14.93 1.28 8.85
N THR A 148 -15.20 2.26 8.00
CA THR A 148 -15.90 2.12 6.72
C THR A 148 -14.96 2.39 5.53
N SER A 149 -13.67 2.59 5.79
CA SER A 149 -12.67 2.81 4.75
C SER A 149 -12.35 1.52 3.99
N LEU A 150 -12.14 1.62 2.68
CA LEU A 150 -11.64 0.53 1.85
C LEU A 150 -10.40 1.00 1.10
N THR A 151 -9.29 0.27 1.28
CA THR A 151 -8.02 0.56 0.60
C THR A 151 -7.87 -0.31 -0.64
N ALA A 152 -7.62 0.33 -1.78
CA ALA A 152 -7.21 -0.34 -3.01
C ALA A 152 -5.69 -0.17 -3.18
N TRP A 153 -4.94 -1.25 -3.04
CA TRP A 153 -3.53 -1.27 -3.43
C TRP A 153 -3.42 -1.75 -4.87
N VAL A 154 -2.79 -0.93 -5.72
CA VAL A 154 -2.68 -1.19 -7.16
C VAL A 154 -1.22 -1.13 -7.57
N PRO A 155 -0.62 -2.26 -8.01
CA PRO A 155 0.73 -2.23 -8.55
C PRO A 155 0.72 -1.54 -9.91
N ILE A 156 1.57 -0.53 -10.08
CA ILE A 156 1.83 0.10 -11.39
C ILE A 156 3.03 -0.54 -12.09
N GLY A 157 3.12 -1.86 -12.01
CA GLY A 157 4.14 -2.68 -12.67
C GLY A 157 4.35 -4.00 -11.95
N ASP A 158 5.29 -4.79 -12.47
CA ASP A 158 5.51 -6.13 -11.96
C ASP A 158 6.20 -6.08 -10.57
N VAL A 159 5.71 -6.90 -9.63
CA VAL A 159 6.24 -7.04 -8.27
C VAL A 159 6.42 -8.52 -7.96
N SER A 160 7.67 -8.95 -7.77
CA SER A 160 8.01 -10.31 -7.34
C SER A 160 7.80 -10.48 -5.83
N LEU A 161 7.94 -11.71 -5.32
CA LEU A 161 7.87 -11.98 -3.87
C LEU A 161 8.94 -11.20 -3.08
N GLU A 162 10.11 -10.99 -3.67
CA GLU A 162 11.22 -10.24 -3.05
C GLU A 162 11.17 -8.74 -3.35
N GLY A 163 10.27 -8.31 -4.25
CA GLY A 163 10.16 -6.93 -4.73
C GLY A 163 9.40 -5.99 -3.79
N GLY A 164 9.05 -6.43 -2.57
CA GLY A 164 8.34 -5.61 -1.59
C GLY A 164 6.83 -5.46 -1.85
N GLY A 165 6.20 -6.52 -2.36
CA GLY A 165 4.74 -6.60 -2.48
C GLY A 165 4.01 -6.66 -1.14
N LEU A 166 2.68 -6.78 -1.17
CA LEU A 166 1.87 -6.88 0.03
C LEU A 166 1.99 -8.25 0.71
N MET A 167 1.95 -8.21 2.05
CA MET A 167 1.77 -9.38 2.92
C MET A 167 0.46 -9.21 3.72
N TYR A 168 -0.39 -10.24 3.72
CA TYR A 168 -1.62 -10.27 4.52
C TYR A 168 -1.62 -11.44 5.48
N LEU A 169 -2.02 -11.23 6.73
CA LEU A 169 -2.24 -12.31 7.68
C LEU A 169 -3.59 -12.96 7.39
N GLU A 170 -3.66 -14.29 7.28
CA GLU A 170 -4.92 -14.95 6.94
C GLU A 170 -6.01 -14.74 8.01
N ARG A 171 -7.27 -14.62 7.57
CA ARG A 171 -8.45 -14.47 8.44
C ARG A 171 -8.38 -13.30 9.43
N SER A 172 -7.66 -12.22 9.12
CA SER A 172 -7.31 -11.18 10.10
C SER A 172 -8.43 -10.18 10.46
N THR A 173 -9.65 -10.32 9.93
CA THR A 173 -10.76 -9.41 10.26
C THR A 173 -11.05 -9.37 11.76
N ASP A 174 -11.10 -10.53 12.41
CA ASP A 174 -11.41 -10.65 13.84
C ASP A 174 -10.33 -10.01 14.72
N ILE A 175 -9.05 -10.13 14.32
CA ILE A 175 -7.92 -9.44 14.97
C ILE A 175 -8.16 -7.93 14.91
N GLY A 176 -8.44 -7.38 13.72
CA GLY A 176 -8.70 -5.95 13.55
C GLY A 176 -9.86 -5.46 14.43
N GLN A 177 -10.97 -6.20 14.47
CA GLN A 177 -12.13 -5.89 15.30
C GLN A 177 -11.82 -5.92 16.81
N GLN A 178 -11.09 -6.93 17.27
CA GLN A 178 -10.68 -7.05 18.67
C GLN A 178 -9.75 -5.92 19.07
N THR A 179 -8.78 -5.59 18.20
CA THR A 179 -7.85 -4.49 18.41
C THR A 179 -8.57 -3.14 18.45
N GLU A 180 -9.52 -2.86 17.56
CA GLU A 180 -10.34 -1.65 17.63
C GLU A 180 -11.19 -1.57 18.90
N ALA A 181 -11.81 -2.69 19.31
CA ALA A 181 -12.59 -2.74 20.54
C ALA A 181 -11.72 -2.50 21.78
N GLU A 182 -10.49 -3.00 21.80
CA GLU A 182 -9.52 -2.73 22.85
C GLU A 182 -9.11 -1.26 22.89
N PHE A 183 -8.80 -0.66 21.75
CA PHE A 183 -8.51 0.77 21.68
C PHE A 183 -9.68 1.63 22.16
N ALA A 184 -10.91 1.32 21.76
CA ALA A 184 -12.10 2.03 22.20
C ALA A 184 -12.29 1.95 23.73
N ARG A 185 -12.04 0.78 24.35
CA ARG A 185 -12.06 0.63 25.81
C ARG A 185 -10.99 1.48 26.49
N ASN A 186 -9.80 1.56 25.91
CA ASN A 186 -8.67 2.28 26.48
C ASN A 186 -8.74 3.80 26.23
N ALA A 187 -9.61 4.29 25.35
CA ALA A 187 -9.74 5.71 24.98
C ALA A 187 -10.38 6.62 26.05
N GLY A 188 -10.87 6.06 27.17
CA GLY A 188 -11.55 6.81 28.23
C GLY A 188 -10.70 7.87 28.92
N ASN A 189 -9.36 7.76 28.84
CA ASN A 189 -8.40 8.69 29.43
C ASN A 189 -7.74 9.64 28.42
N LEU A 190 -8.19 9.66 27.17
CA LEU A 190 -7.61 10.47 26.08
C LEU A 190 -8.52 11.65 25.72
N THR A 191 -7.92 12.77 25.30
CA THR A 191 -8.66 13.86 24.62
C THR A 191 -9.14 13.42 23.24
N ASP A 192 -10.07 14.17 22.64
CA ASP A 192 -10.54 13.86 21.29
C ASP A 192 -9.42 13.94 20.24
N GLU A 193 -8.46 14.86 20.40
CA GLU A 193 -7.27 14.92 19.53
C GLU A 193 -6.35 13.70 19.72
N GLU A 194 -6.16 13.25 20.97
CA GLU A 194 -5.34 12.06 21.25
C GLU A 194 -5.99 10.77 20.70
N ARG A 195 -7.33 10.68 20.73
CA ARG A 195 -8.08 9.51 20.24
C ARG A 195 -7.93 9.27 18.74
N VAL A 196 -7.82 10.33 17.95
CA VAL A 196 -7.69 10.22 16.48
C VAL A 196 -6.25 10.01 16.01
N SER A 197 -5.26 10.15 16.90
CA SER A 197 -3.85 9.96 16.58
C SER A 197 -3.43 8.49 16.70
N ALA A 198 -2.75 7.97 15.67
CA ALA A 198 -2.11 6.66 15.70
C ALA A 198 -0.87 6.58 16.61
N PHE A 199 -0.45 7.72 17.19
CA PHE A 199 0.77 7.87 17.99
C PHE A 199 0.47 8.32 19.42
N ASN A 200 -0.67 7.91 19.98
CA ASN A 200 -1.03 8.22 21.38
C ASN A 200 -0.45 7.18 22.35
N ARG A 201 -0.53 7.50 23.66
CA ARG A 201 0.03 6.69 24.75
C ARG A 201 -0.52 5.26 24.87
N ASN A 202 -1.67 4.99 24.25
CA ASN A 202 -2.33 3.68 24.27
C ASN A 202 -2.02 2.86 23.01
N MET A 203 -1.31 3.42 22.03
CA MET A 203 -0.84 2.74 20.82
C MET A 203 0.61 2.26 21.03
N SER A 204 0.98 1.16 20.38
CA SER A 204 2.38 0.74 20.27
C SER A 204 3.24 1.83 19.61
N ASP A 205 4.47 1.98 20.11
CA ASP A 205 5.42 2.99 19.63
C ASP A 205 5.54 2.98 18.10
N GLY A 206 5.18 4.08 17.45
CA GLY A 206 5.29 4.24 15.99
C GLY A 206 4.08 3.80 15.17
N GLY A 207 2.96 3.45 15.79
CA GLY A 207 1.68 3.26 15.09
C GLY A 207 1.59 1.96 14.29
N PHE A 208 2.22 0.89 14.75
CA PHE A 208 2.17 -0.45 14.15
C PHE A 208 2.03 -1.53 15.22
N LEU A 209 1.40 -2.65 14.90
CA LEU A 209 1.13 -3.75 15.84
C LEU A 209 2.37 -4.59 16.18
N SER A 210 3.27 -4.79 15.21
CA SER A 210 4.53 -5.52 15.42
C SER A 210 5.52 -5.25 14.28
N ARG A 211 6.82 -5.35 14.58
CA ARG A 211 7.89 -5.42 13.58
C ARG A 211 8.34 -6.87 13.29
N ASP A 212 8.00 -7.80 14.17
CA ASP A 212 8.27 -9.22 13.99
C ASP A 212 7.01 -9.92 13.48
N THR A 213 7.00 -10.21 12.17
CA THR A 213 5.88 -10.89 11.52
C THR A 213 5.74 -12.34 11.98
N VAL A 214 6.84 -13.01 12.33
CA VAL A 214 6.85 -14.42 12.74
C VAL A 214 6.27 -14.57 14.14
N GLU A 215 6.73 -13.77 15.08
CA GLU A 215 6.19 -13.73 16.45
C GLU A 215 4.72 -13.34 16.44
N TYR A 216 4.37 -12.27 15.71
CA TYR A 216 2.98 -11.82 15.62
C TYR A 216 2.04 -12.91 15.10
N ALA A 217 2.45 -13.65 14.07
CA ALA A 217 1.68 -14.78 13.56
C ALA A 217 1.46 -15.88 14.61
N LYS A 218 2.49 -16.21 15.41
CA LYS A 218 2.41 -17.21 16.49
C LYS A 218 1.43 -16.76 17.57
N GLU A 219 1.55 -15.52 18.03
CA GLU A 219 0.65 -14.93 19.04
C GLU A 219 -0.80 -14.91 18.59
N LYS A 220 -1.05 -14.71 17.28
CA LYS A 220 -2.40 -14.71 16.70
C LYS A 220 -2.88 -16.10 16.27
N GLY A 221 -2.42 -17.14 16.96
CA GLY A 221 -2.90 -18.52 16.78
C GLY A 221 -2.24 -19.27 15.62
N GLY A 222 -0.99 -18.91 15.28
CA GLY A 222 -0.22 -19.58 14.23
C GLY A 222 -0.75 -19.34 12.81
N ARG A 223 -1.36 -18.17 12.58
CA ARG A 223 -1.90 -17.78 11.26
C ARG A 223 -0.78 -17.59 10.24
N LYS A 224 -1.05 -17.89 8.98
CA LYS A 224 -0.09 -17.75 7.89
C LYS A 224 -0.11 -16.36 7.28
N TRP A 225 1.08 -15.85 6.99
CA TRP A 225 1.24 -14.71 6.09
C TRP A 225 1.09 -15.17 4.64
N LEU A 226 0.26 -14.46 3.89
CA LEU A 226 0.01 -14.67 2.48
C LEU A 226 0.72 -13.60 1.68
N LEU A 227 1.46 -14.04 0.67
CA LEU A 227 2.14 -13.19 -0.30
C LEU A 227 1.67 -13.57 -1.70
N ALA A 228 1.74 -12.62 -2.62
CA ALA A 228 1.46 -12.87 -4.02
C ALA A 228 2.43 -12.08 -4.90
N GLU A 229 2.77 -12.68 -6.04
CA GLU A 229 3.38 -11.96 -7.14
C GLU A 229 2.32 -11.20 -7.94
N PHE A 230 2.67 -10.00 -8.37
CA PHE A 230 1.84 -9.15 -9.21
C PHE A 230 2.57 -8.96 -10.52
N VAL A 231 2.31 -9.82 -11.50
CA VAL A 231 3.05 -9.85 -12.77
C VAL A 231 2.12 -9.90 -13.97
N ASP A 232 2.67 -9.62 -15.14
CA ASP A 232 2.01 -9.77 -16.43
C ASP A 232 1.41 -11.19 -16.62
N PRO A 233 0.07 -11.33 -16.71
CA PRO A 233 -0.58 -12.62 -16.90
C PRO A 233 -0.38 -13.22 -18.30
N GLU A 234 0.07 -12.42 -19.28
CA GLU A 234 0.34 -12.86 -20.66
C GLU A 234 1.75 -13.46 -20.83
N LYS A 235 2.59 -13.39 -19.80
CA LYS A 235 3.87 -14.10 -19.72
C LYS A 235 3.68 -15.42 -18.97
N PRO A 236 4.49 -16.47 -19.25
CA PRO A 236 4.34 -17.76 -18.59
C PRO A 236 4.33 -17.61 -17.07
N TYR A 237 3.18 -17.88 -16.46
CA TYR A 237 2.97 -17.84 -15.02
C TYR A 237 3.18 -19.25 -14.45
N ASP A 238 3.98 -19.37 -13.38
CA ASP A 238 4.26 -20.64 -12.71
C ASP A 238 2.98 -21.18 -12.03
N LYS A 239 2.50 -22.34 -12.51
CA LYS A 239 1.15 -22.88 -12.22
C LYS A 239 1.00 -23.57 -10.85
N ARG A 240 1.98 -23.47 -9.96
CA ARG A 240 2.00 -24.25 -8.70
C ARG A 240 1.16 -23.66 -7.54
N TRP A 241 0.60 -22.45 -7.66
CA TRP A 241 0.13 -21.70 -6.48
C TRP A 241 -1.27 -21.06 -6.61
N MET A 242 -2.31 -21.89 -6.46
CA MET A 242 -3.70 -21.58 -6.03
C MET A 242 -4.69 -20.78 -6.91
N LYS A 243 -5.98 -20.93 -6.55
CA LYS A 243 -7.23 -20.47 -7.19
C LYS A 243 -7.24 -18.98 -7.55
N VAL A 244 -7.44 -18.72 -8.84
CA VAL A 244 -7.64 -17.39 -9.44
C VAL A 244 -9.14 -17.11 -9.52
N TYR A 245 -9.57 -15.94 -9.07
CA TYR A 245 -10.93 -15.42 -9.28
C TYR A 245 -10.89 -14.35 -10.38
N ARG A 246 -11.80 -14.45 -11.35
CA ARG A 246 -12.03 -13.47 -12.43
C ARG A 246 -13.20 -12.54 -12.08
N PRO A 247 -13.33 -11.38 -12.76
CA PRO A 247 -14.36 -10.38 -12.44
C PRO A 247 -15.81 -10.86 -12.44
N LEU A 248 -16.11 -12.01 -13.05
CA LEU A 248 -17.44 -12.63 -13.11
C LEU A 248 -17.59 -13.89 -12.26
N ASP A 249 -16.56 -14.30 -11.51
CA ASP A 249 -16.64 -15.52 -10.72
C ASP A 249 -17.55 -15.32 -9.49
N GLY A 250 -18.69 -16.00 -9.50
CA GLY A 250 -19.72 -15.93 -8.45
C GLY A 250 -20.82 -14.89 -8.71
N LEU A 251 -21.02 -14.50 -9.96
CA LEU A 251 -22.30 -14.01 -10.49
C LEU A 251 -23.10 -15.17 -11.09
#